data_AF-A0A0T1SCQ0-F1
#
_entry.id   AF-A0A0T1SCQ0-F1
#
_cell.length_a   1.000
_cell.length_b   1.000
_cell.length_c   1.000
_cell.angle_alpha   90.00
_cell.angle_beta   90.00
_cell.angle_gamma   90.00
#
_symmetry.space_group_name_H-M   'P 1'
#
loop_
_entity.id
_entity.type
_entity.pdbx_description
1 polymer ?
#
loop_
_entity_poly.entity_id
_entity_poly.type
_entity_poly.pdbx_seq_one_letter_code
_entity_poly.pdbx_strand_id
1 'polypeptide(L)' 'MNRAYLDDGKRRGTDEHRRRVAAHELGHALGFCHKSYDEGRSLLWADYGQIAEQRLNGPTAKDIKAYHALWG' A
#
# COMPACT_ATOMS: atom_id res chain seq x y z
N MET A 1 -10.19 -3.67 -12.59
CA MET A 1 -11.17 -4.79 -12.61
C MET A 1 -12.02 -4.72 -11.35
N ASN A 2 -13.33 -5.00 -11.41
CA ASN A 2 -14.27 -4.73 -10.32
C ASN A 2 -14.15 -5.78 -9.20
N ARG A 3 -13.54 -5.41 -8.06
CA ARG A 3 -13.28 -6.30 -6.91
C ARG A 3 -14.54 -6.79 -6.18
N ALA A 4 -15.71 -6.23 -6.48
CA ALA A 4 -16.98 -6.67 -5.90
C ALA A 4 -17.33 -8.14 -6.21
N TYR A 5 -16.65 -8.76 -7.19
CA TYR A 5 -16.86 -10.16 -7.59
C TYR A 5 -15.68 -11.10 -7.26
N LEU A 6 -14.56 -10.58 -6.78
CA LEU A 6 -13.32 -11.37 -6.62
C LEU A 6 -12.89 -11.58 -5.17
N ASP A 7 -13.43 -10.81 -4.22
CA ASP A 7 -13.14 -10.95 -2.80
C ASP A 7 -14.44 -11.27 -2.04
N ASP A 8 -14.35 -11.99 -0.92
CA ASP A 8 -15.44 -12.15 0.08
C ASP A 8 -15.84 -10.81 0.76
N GLY A 9 -15.23 -9.70 0.33
CA GLY A 9 -15.51 -8.35 0.78
C GLY A 9 -16.61 -7.70 -0.04
N LYS A 10 -17.43 -6.87 0.62
CA LYS A 10 -18.48 -6.02 0.04
C LYS A 10 -17.97 -5.23 -1.20
N ARG A 11 -18.85 -4.45 -1.85
CA ARG A 11 -18.56 -3.55 -3.01
C ARG A 11 -17.21 -2.78 -3.01
N ARG A 12 -16.55 -2.60 -1.86
CA ARG A 12 -15.26 -1.88 -1.67
C ARG A 12 -14.13 -2.77 -1.10
N GLY A 13 -14.23 -4.10 -1.15
CA GLY A 13 -13.29 -5.04 -0.56
C GLY A 13 -13.36 -5.12 0.98
N THR A 14 -12.48 -5.94 1.58
CA THR A 14 -12.39 -6.15 3.04
C THR A 14 -11.90 -4.91 3.79
N ASP A 15 -12.10 -4.86 5.11
CA ASP A 15 -11.62 -3.74 5.93
C ASP A 15 -10.09 -3.61 5.89
N GLU A 16 -9.39 -4.74 5.85
CA GLU A 16 -7.94 -4.81 5.66
C GLU A 16 -7.53 -4.19 4.32
N HIS A 17 -8.22 -4.56 3.24
CA HIS A 17 -7.97 -3.98 1.93
C HIS A 17 -8.11 -2.46 1.94
N ARG A 18 -9.20 -1.95 2.50
CA ARG A 18 -9.46 -0.51 2.56
C ARG A 18 -8.42 0.24 3.38
N ARG A 19 -7.94 -0.33 4.50
CA ARG A 19 -6.86 0.26 5.29
C ARG A 19 -5.55 0.34 4.53
N ARG A 20 -5.18 -0.71 3.80
CA ARG A 20 -3.96 -0.73 2.96
C ARG A 20 -4.01 0.31 1.85
N VAL A 21 -5.13 0.38 1.11
CA VAL A 21 -5.33 1.38 0.06
C VAL A 21 -5.27 2.78 0.67
N ALA A 22 -5.99 3.04 1.76
CA ALA A 22 -5.95 4.36 2.41
C ALA A 22 -4.52 4.76 2.84
N ALA A 23 -3.73 3.83 3.36
CA ALA A 23 -2.35 4.09 3.74
C ALA A 23 -1.43 4.30 2.53
N HIS A 24 -1.65 3.59 1.41
CA HIS A 24 -0.97 3.81 0.13
C HIS A 24 -1.23 5.21 -0.43
N GLU A 25 -2.51 5.59 -0.53
CA GLU A 25 -2.92 6.91 -1.04
C GLU A 25 -2.48 8.05 -0.12
N LEU A 26 -2.48 7.83 1.20
CA LEU A 26 -1.90 8.79 2.14
C LEU A 26 -0.40 8.97 1.87
N GLY A 27 0.32 7.91 1.49
CA GLY A 27 1.71 8.02 1.07
C GLY A 27 1.91 8.94 -0.14
N HIS A 28 1.01 8.90 -1.13
CA HIS A 28 1.00 9.86 -2.22
C HIS A 28 0.75 11.29 -1.74
N ALA A 29 -0.22 11.49 -0.84
CA ALA A 29 -0.49 12.81 -0.25
C ALA A 29 0.70 13.35 0.56
N LEU A 30 1.51 12.47 1.16
CA LEU A 30 2.75 12.80 1.88
C LEU A 30 3.96 13.02 0.94
N GLY A 31 3.77 12.92 -0.37
CA GLY A 31 4.79 13.24 -1.38
C GLY A 31 5.55 12.03 -1.94
N PHE A 32 5.12 10.80 -1.66
CA PHE A 32 5.79 9.64 -2.22
C PHE A 32 5.22 9.21 -3.57
N CYS A 33 6.09 8.78 -4.48
CA CYS A 33 5.72 8.06 -5.70
C CYS A 33 5.73 6.55 -5.48
N HIS A 34 5.17 5.82 -6.46
CA HIS A 34 5.32 4.36 -6.49
C HIS A 34 6.78 3.94 -6.40
N LYS A 35 7.05 2.86 -5.67
CA LYS A 35 8.38 2.25 -5.57
C LYS A 35 8.51 1.10 -6.55
N SER A 36 9.72 0.92 -7.10
CA SER A 36 10.01 -0.28 -7.88
C SER A 36 10.03 -1.51 -6.96
N TYR A 37 9.63 -2.66 -7.52
CA TYR A 37 9.66 -3.95 -6.86
C TYR A 37 11.08 -4.39 -6.50
N ASP A 38 12.07 -3.96 -7.29
CA ASP A 38 13.50 -4.28 -7.09
C ASP A 38 14.11 -3.56 -5.89
N GLU A 39 13.49 -2.47 -5.43
CA GLU A 39 14.00 -1.70 -4.31
C GLU A 39 13.53 -2.26 -2.94
N GLY A 40 12.95 -3.45 -2.93
CA GLY A 40 12.45 -4.12 -1.73
C GLY A 40 11.03 -3.72 -1.31
N ARG A 41 10.55 -4.36 -0.23
CA ARG A 41 9.17 -4.27 0.23
C ARG A 41 8.75 -2.85 0.59
N SER A 42 7.67 -2.39 -0.02
CA SER A 42 7.09 -1.07 0.23
C SER A 42 5.57 -1.15 0.12
N LEU A 43 4.90 -0.39 0.98
CA LEU A 43 3.46 -0.15 0.86
C LEU A 43 3.11 0.63 -0.41
N LEU A 44 4.09 1.27 -1.06
CA LEU A 44 3.94 2.09 -2.25
C LEU A 44 4.22 1.34 -3.56
N TRP A 45 4.20 0.01 -3.54
CA TRP A 45 4.16 -0.75 -4.79
C TRP A 45 2.87 -0.50 -5.56
N ALA A 46 2.97 -0.34 -6.88
CA ALA A 46 1.81 -0.05 -7.72
C ALA A 46 0.82 -1.22 -7.79
N ASP A 47 1.32 -2.46 -7.69
CA ASP A 47 0.49 -3.65 -7.68
C ASP A 47 0.08 -4.01 -6.24
N TYR A 48 -1.20 -3.83 -5.97
CA TYR A 48 -1.82 -4.23 -4.72
C TYR A 48 -1.74 -5.74 -4.46
N GLY A 49 -1.77 -6.58 -5.51
CA GLY A 49 -1.71 -8.03 -5.38
C GLY A 49 -0.48 -8.46 -4.58
N GLN A 50 0.68 -7.88 -4.89
CA GLN A 50 1.92 -8.15 -4.18
C GLN A 50 1.93 -7.64 -2.74
N ILE A 51 1.30 -6.48 -2.47
CA ILE A 51 1.13 -5.95 -1.10
C ILE A 51 0.27 -6.91 -0.26
N ALA A 52 -0.80 -7.44 -0.85
CA ALA A 52 -1.73 -8.35 -0.19
C ALA A 52 -1.12 -9.73 0.06
N GLU A 53 -0.45 -10.31 -0.93
CA GLU A 53 0.26 -11.59 -0.82
C GLU A 53 1.31 -11.56 0.29
N GLN A 54 2.05 -10.45 0.39
CA GLN A 54 3.07 -10.26 1.42
C GLN A 54 2.51 -9.79 2.77
N ARG A 55 1.18 -9.69 2.89
CA ARG A 55 0.47 -9.28 4.10
C ARG A 55 0.99 -7.96 4.69
N LEU A 56 1.37 -7.02 3.84
CA LEU A 56 1.88 -5.71 4.26
C LEU A 56 0.70 -4.87 4.81
N ASN A 57 0.58 -4.80 6.13
CA ASN A 57 -0.53 -4.13 6.83
C ASN A 57 -0.26 -2.65 7.18
N GLY A 58 0.86 -2.10 6.73
CA GLY A 58 1.28 -0.74 7.02
C GLY A 58 2.62 -0.42 6.36
N PRO A 59 3.14 0.81 6.58
CA PRO A 59 4.41 1.23 6.02
C PRO A 59 5.55 0.33 6.51
N THR A 60 6.46 -0.04 5.60
CA THR A 60 7.62 -0.84 5.93
C THR A 60 8.70 0.03 6.59
N ALA A 61 9.76 -0.60 7.13
CA ALA A 61 10.91 0.14 7.64
C ALA A 61 11.54 1.07 6.60
N LYS A 62 11.46 0.70 5.31
CA LYS A 62 11.92 1.54 4.20
C LYS A 62 11.00 2.75 4.00
N ASP A 63 9.68 2.55 4.04
CA ASP A 63 8.70 3.64 3.93
C ASP A 63 8.85 4.62 5.11
N ILE A 64 9.07 4.11 6.32
CA ILE A 64 9.33 4.91 7.52
C ILE A 64 10.62 5.72 7.36
N LYS A 65 11.71 5.08 6.91
CA LYS A 65 12.97 5.79 6.65
C LYS A 65 12.81 6.90 5.61
N ALA A 66 12.06 6.63 4.55
CA ALA A 66 11.78 7.63 3.51
C ALA A 66 10.91 8.78 4.05
N TYR A 67 9.97 8.49 4.95
CA TYR A 67 9.17 9.50 5.64
C TYR A 67 10.03 10.45 6.44
N HIS A 68 10.91 9.92 7.29
CA HIS A 68 11.87 10.74 8.03
C HIS A 68 12.76 11.54 7.08
N ALA A 69 13.31 10.93 6.02
CA ALA A 69 14.14 11.67 5.06
C ALA A 69 13.44 12.89 4.40
N LEU A 70 12.11 12.89 4.29
CA LEU A 70 11.33 14.03 3.76
C LEU A 70 10.84 14.99 4.85
N TRP A 71 10.53 14.48 6.05
CA TRP A 71 9.76 15.20 7.06
C TRP A 71 10.41 15.28 8.46
N GLY A 72 11.58 14.68 8.69
CA GLY A 72 12.34 14.70 9.96
C GLY A 72 13.09 13.42 10.28
#